data_AF-A0A4U7KVY0-F1
#
_entry.id   AF-A0A4U7KVY0-F1
#
_cell.length_a   1.000
_cell.length_b   1.000
_cell.length_c   1.000
_cell.angle_alpha   90.00
_cell.angle_beta   90.00
_cell.angle_gamma   90.00
#
_symmetry.space_group_name_H-M   'P 1'
#
loop_
_entity.id
_entity.type
_entity.pdbx_description
1 polymer ?
#
loop_
_entity_poly.entity_id
_entity_poly.type
_entity_poly.pdbx_seq_one_letter_code
_entity_poly.pdbx_strand_id
1 'polypeptide(L)'
;MSARNKVKFYFDVVSPWSYVGFQVLRRYQSLWNLEITYKPVNLGYIMKYSGNKPPISVVNKGLWMLQDRERAAKFFGVTLNPTKEFPINTMHLQAFLSELARAQPDSVHTLEAAIQTCFAAIWHHDYACATRDDLDAILAKADYLGLGKDTVAQLLDAALQKETRKRMQDEARVLVEEHGLFGMPSFEVVRASDGEQTLWFGSDRFEQLAAWLDVPYKGPFTDGSVAKL
;
A
#
# COMPACT_ATOMS: atom_id res chain seq x y z
N MET A 1 9.84 -27.31 1.33
CA MET A 1 10.08 -25.85 1.48
C MET A 1 9.84 -25.51 2.94
N SER A 2 10.63 -24.62 3.55
CA SER A 2 10.35 -24.14 4.91
C SER A 2 9.00 -23.41 4.96
N ALA A 3 8.31 -23.48 6.10
CA ALA A 3 7.07 -22.73 6.30
C ALA A 3 7.34 -21.22 6.15
N ARG A 4 6.39 -20.49 5.53
CA ARG A 4 6.51 -19.06 5.23
C ARG A 4 5.74 -18.21 6.24
N ASN A 5 6.29 -17.06 6.59
CA ASN A 5 5.58 -16.05 7.38
C ASN A 5 4.55 -15.37 6.46
N LYS A 6 3.28 -15.34 6.84
CA LYS A 6 2.23 -14.77 5.98
C LYS A 6 1.97 -13.32 6.36
N VAL A 7 1.92 -12.43 5.39
CA VAL A 7 1.68 -11.00 5.59
C VAL A 7 0.50 -10.57 4.73
N LYS A 8 -0.61 -10.16 5.34
CA LYS A 8 -1.64 -9.39 4.63
C LYS A 8 -1.31 -7.91 4.77
N PHE A 9 -0.90 -7.27 3.68
CA PHE A 9 -0.51 -5.86 3.67
C PHE A 9 -1.67 -5.00 3.17
N TYR A 10 -2.29 -4.25 4.08
CA TYR A 10 -3.36 -3.31 3.79
C TYR A 10 -2.78 -1.93 3.51
N PHE A 11 -3.18 -1.32 2.39
CA PHE A 11 -2.62 -0.05 1.96
C PHE A 11 -3.58 0.80 1.14
N ASP A 12 -3.34 2.11 1.19
CA ASP A 12 -3.84 3.08 0.23
C ASP A 12 -2.69 3.84 -0.42
N VAL A 13 -2.76 3.98 -1.75
CA VAL A 13 -1.76 4.69 -2.54
C VAL A 13 -1.68 6.19 -2.21
N VAL A 14 -2.72 6.77 -1.58
CA VAL A 14 -2.70 8.13 -1.03
C VAL A 14 -1.83 8.27 0.22
N SER A 15 -1.43 7.18 0.87
CA SER A 15 -0.64 7.24 2.10
C SER A 15 0.86 7.16 1.77
N PRO A 16 1.67 8.17 2.14
CA PRO A 16 3.12 8.12 1.94
C PRO A 16 3.74 6.98 2.74
N TRP A 17 3.19 6.70 3.92
CA TRP A 17 3.64 5.62 4.81
C TRP A 17 3.34 4.25 4.21
N SER A 18 2.23 4.11 3.47
CA SER A 18 1.95 2.89 2.72
C SER A 18 3.01 2.64 1.66
N TYR A 19 3.49 3.69 0.97
CA TYR A 19 4.55 3.52 -0.02
C TYR A 19 5.86 3.05 0.61
N VAL A 20 6.23 3.63 1.76
CA VAL A 20 7.39 3.17 2.55
C VAL A 20 7.22 1.70 2.94
N GLY A 21 6.06 1.35 3.51
CA GLY A 21 5.79 -0.02 3.94
C GLY A 21 5.86 -1.04 2.79
N PHE A 22 5.31 -0.67 1.64
CA PHE A 22 5.38 -1.47 0.42
C PHE A 22 6.83 -1.74 -0.02
N GLN A 23 7.68 -0.70 -0.04
CA GLN A 23 9.08 -0.84 -0.43
C GLN A 23 9.89 -1.70 0.55
N VAL A 24 9.69 -1.50 1.86
CA VAL A 24 10.39 -2.28 2.87
C VAL A 24 9.99 -3.75 2.81
N LEU A 25 8.68 -4.06 2.73
CA LEU A 25 8.22 -5.44 2.61
C LEU A 25 8.78 -6.15 1.38
N ARG A 26 8.85 -5.48 0.22
CA ARG A 26 9.46 -6.06 -0.99
C ARG A 26 10.94 -6.36 -0.82
N ARG A 27 11.71 -5.45 -0.21
CA ARG A 27 13.13 -5.67 0.07
C ARG A 27 13.36 -6.85 1.02
N TYR A 28 12.47 -7.02 2.01
CA TYR A 28 12.57 -8.07 3.02
C TYR A 28 11.90 -9.40 2.66
N GLN A 29 11.13 -9.46 1.57
CA GLN A 29 10.31 -10.62 1.21
C GLN A 29 11.11 -11.93 1.22
N SER A 30 12.25 -11.98 0.53
CA SER A 30 13.11 -13.16 0.49
C SER A 30 13.87 -13.38 1.80
N LEU A 31 14.34 -12.31 2.44
CA LEU A 31 15.16 -12.40 3.65
C LEU A 31 14.39 -12.91 4.87
N TRP A 32 13.10 -12.60 4.96
CA TRP A 32 12.23 -13.04 6.05
C TRP A 32 11.29 -14.18 5.65
N ASN A 33 11.48 -14.75 4.45
CA ASN A 33 10.65 -15.83 3.90
C ASN A 33 9.15 -15.49 3.94
N LEU A 34 8.80 -14.30 3.45
CA LEU A 34 7.44 -13.76 3.49
C LEU A 34 6.59 -14.28 2.31
N GLU A 35 5.35 -14.64 2.63
CA GLU A 35 4.24 -14.78 1.69
C GLU A 35 3.34 -13.55 1.84
N ILE A 36 3.46 -12.59 0.91
CA ILE A 36 2.78 -11.31 0.99
C ILE A 36 1.50 -11.34 0.15
N THR A 37 0.37 -11.03 0.79
CA THR A 37 -0.91 -10.77 0.14
C THR A 37 -1.20 -9.27 0.19
N TYR A 38 -1.09 -8.61 -0.96
CA TYR A 38 -1.42 -7.20 -1.09
C TYR A 38 -2.94 -6.97 -1.05
N LYS A 39 -3.39 -6.07 -0.18
CA LYS A 39 -4.81 -5.73 0.04
C LYS A 39 -5.01 -4.21 -0.18
N PRO A 40 -5.37 -3.77 -1.39
CA PRO A 40 -5.75 -2.39 -1.63
C PRO A 40 -7.03 -2.06 -0.84
N VAL A 41 -6.98 -1.03 0.00
CA VAL A 41 -8.10 -0.61 0.85
C VAL A 41 -8.23 0.91 0.81
N ASN A 42 -9.46 1.42 0.65
CA ASN A 42 -9.66 2.87 0.66
C ASN A 42 -9.53 3.44 2.09
N LEU A 43 -8.54 4.30 2.29
CA LEU A 43 -8.23 4.93 3.59
C LEU A 43 -9.38 5.81 4.08
N GLY A 44 -10.10 6.47 3.18
CA GLY A 44 -11.28 7.27 3.52
C GLY A 44 -12.38 6.44 4.18
N TYR A 45 -12.62 5.22 3.69
CA TYR A 45 -13.56 4.29 4.33
C TYR A 45 -13.07 3.79 5.70
N ILE A 46 -11.78 3.47 5.84
CA ILE A 46 -11.21 3.07 7.13
C ILE A 46 -11.35 4.20 8.16
N MET A 47 -11.03 5.44 7.79
CA MET A 47 -11.20 6.60 8.68
C MET A 47 -12.68 6.82 9.04
N LYS A 48 -13.59 6.69 8.07
CA LYS A 48 -15.03 6.79 8.31
C LYS A 48 -15.51 5.80 9.36
N TYR A 49 -15.18 4.51 9.20
CA TYR A 49 -15.69 3.45 10.08
C TYR A 49 -14.99 3.43 11.44
N SER A 50 -13.70 3.77 11.51
CA SER A 50 -12.95 3.83 12.77
C SER A 50 -13.21 5.11 13.57
N GLY A 51 -13.89 6.10 12.99
CA GLY A 51 -14.02 7.44 13.57
C GLY A 51 -12.71 8.24 13.59
N ASN A 52 -11.66 7.75 12.92
CA ASN A 52 -10.38 8.43 12.85
C ASN A 52 -10.43 9.65 11.90
N LYS A 53 -9.55 10.62 12.12
CA LYS A 53 -9.42 11.82 11.28
C LYS A 53 -8.06 11.85 10.59
N PRO A 54 -7.98 12.38 9.36
CA PRO A 54 -6.70 12.56 8.68
C PRO A 54 -5.72 13.37 9.54
N PRO A 55 -4.46 12.93 9.72
CA PRO A 55 -3.48 13.68 10.53
C PRO A 55 -3.29 15.13 10.06
N ILE A 56 -3.37 15.36 8.75
CA ILE A 56 -3.24 16.69 8.14
C ILE A 56 -4.35 17.67 8.55
N SER A 57 -5.50 17.18 9.02
CA SER A 57 -6.56 18.05 9.54
C SER A 57 -6.21 18.69 10.88
N VAL A 58 -5.12 18.25 11.53
CA VAL A 58 -4.57 18.85 12.74
C VAL A 58 -3.30 19.60 12.35
N VAL A 59 -3.33 20.93 12.37
CA VAL A 59 -2.26 21.81 11.85
C VAL A 59 -0.86 21.38 12.29
N ASN A 60 -0.65 21.17 13.60
CA ASN A 60 0.65 20.77 14.14
C ASN A 60 1.12 19.40 13.62
N LYS A 61 0.21 18.43 13.47
CA LYS A 61 0.53 17.12 12.89
C LYS A 61 0.82 17.24 11.40
N GLY A 62 0.08 18.08 10.67
CA GLY A 62 0.32 18.35 9.26
C GLY A 62 1.72 18.92 9.01
N LEU A 63 2.10 19.96 9.74
CA LEU A 63 3.43 20.58 9.65
C LEU A 63 4.55 19.59 10.00
N TRP A 64 4.37 18.82 11.07
CA TRP A 64 5.32 17.77 11.45
C TRP A 64 5.46 16.69 10.36
N MET A 65 4.34 16.25 9.78
CA MET A 65 4.30 15.20 8.76
C MET A 65 5.04 15.61 7.48
N LEU A 66 5.04 16.90 7.11
CA LEU A 66 5.82 17.38 5.97
C LEU A 66 7.32 17.11 6.17
N GLN A 67 7.86 17.48 7.33
CA GLN A 67 9.27 17.26 7.68
C GLN A 67 9.57 15.77 7.85
N ASP A 68 8.65 15.01 8.44
CA ASP A 68 8.85 13.58 8.67
C ASP A 68 8.90 12.80 7.36
N ARG A 69 8.05 13.17 6.41
CA ARG A 69 8.05 12.58 5.07
C ARG A 69 9.37 12.84 4.34
N GLU A 70 9.98 14.03 4.47
CA GLU A 70 11.30 14.32 3.90
C GLU A 70 12.40 13.45 4.52
N ARG A 71 12.39 13.30 5.85
CA ARG A 71 13.31 12.38 6.54
C ARG A 71 13.10 10.94 6.08
N ALA A 72 11.86 10.49 5.99
CA ALA A 72 11.53 9.15 5.54
C ALA A 72 11.94 8.89 4.10
N ALA A 73 11.74 9.85 3.19
CA ALA A 73 12.18 9.75 1.81
C ALA A 73 13.69 9.47 1.71
N LYS A 74 14.50 10.21 2.48
CA LYS A 74 15.96 9.99 2.55
C LYS A 74 16.31 8.67 3.23
N PHE A 75 15.74 8.40 4.39
CA PHE A 75 16.05 7.23 5.21
C PHE A 75 15.75 5.93 4.47
N PHE A 76 14.58 5.83 3.83
CA PHE A 76 14.14 4.64 3.12
C PHE A 76 14.57 4.62 1.64
N GLY A 77 15.19 5.69 1.14
CA GLY A 77 15.57 5.83 -0.27
C GLY A 77 14.39 5.70 -1.22
N VAL A 78 13.32 6.44 -0.96
CA VAL A 78 12.08 6.47 -1.75
C VAL A 78 11.74 7.91 -2.14
N THR A 79 10.99 8.10 -3.23
CA THR A 79 10.42 9.41 -3.55
C THR A 79 9.05 9.56 -2.90
N LEU A 80 8.86 10.61 -2.12
CA LEU A 80 7.57 10.94 -1.49
C LEU A 80 7.17 12.36 -1.84
N ASN A 81 7.25 12.77 -3.11
CA ASN A 81 6.85 14.11 -3.54
C ASN A 81 5.33 14.13 -3.75
N PRO A 82 4.58 15.01 -3.08
CA PRO A 82 3.14 14.93 -3.17
C PRO A 82 2.68 15.47 -4.53
N THR A 83 1.48 15.08 -4.98
CA THR A 83 0.84 15.82 -6.06
C THR A 83 0.55 17.25 -5.61
N LYS A 84 0.42 18.20 -6.55
CA LYS A 84 0.05 19.58 -6.23
C LYS A 84 -1.31 19.69 -5.53
N GLU A 85 -2.20 18.74 -5.81
CA GLU A 85 -3.56 18.67 -5.26
C GLU A 85 -3.65 17.74 -4.03
N PHE A 86 -2.51 17.35 -3.44
CA PHE A 86 -2.53 16.41 -2.31
C PHE A 86 -3.29 16.99 -1.10
N PRO A 87 -4.16 16.20 -0.44
CA PRO A 87 -4.50 14.81 -0.72
C PRO A 87 -5.51 14.65 -1.86
N ILE A 88 -5.27 13.67 -2.73
CA ILE A 88 -6.17 13.34 -3.85
C ILE A 88 -7.17 12.23 -3.49
N ASN A 89 -8.28 12.15 -4.22
CA ASN A 89 -9.20 11.02 -4.12
C ASN A 89 -8.65 9.81 -4.91
N THR A 90 -8.32 8.72 -4.21
CA THR A 90 -7.75 7.50 -4.78
C THR A 90 -8.78 6.41 -5.05
N MET A 91 -10.09 6.70 -5.03
CA MET A 91 -11.15 5.71 -5.22
C MET A 91 -10.95 4.88 -6.49
N HIS A 92 -10.67 5.52 -7.63
CA HIS A 92 -10.48 4.82 -8.90
C HIS A 92 -9.21 3.96 -8.91
N LEU A 93 -8.10 4.47 -8.39
CA LEU A 93 -6.85 3.70 -8.27
C LEU A 93 -7.03 2.47 -7.38
N GLN A 94 -7.66 2.65 -6.22
CA GLN A 94 -7.91 1.58 -5.26
C GLN A 94 -8.91 0.55 -5.78
N ALA A 95 -9.93 0.99 -6.51
CA ALA A 95 -10.88 0.09 -7.17
C ALA A 95 -10.21 -0.72 -8.27
N PHE A 96 -9.37 -0.10 -9.11
CA PHE A 96 -8.60 -0.81 -10.13
C PHE A 96 -7.67 -1.86 -9.50
N LEU A 97 -6.90 -1.49 -8.47
CA LEU A 97 -6.02 -2.43 -7.78
C LEU A 97 -6.81 -3.57 -7.11
N SER A 98 -7.99 -3.28 -6.55
CA SER A 98 -8.88 -4.29 -5.96
C SER A 98 -9.40 -5.27 -7.01
N GLU A 99 -9.86 -4.78 -8.17
CA GLU A 99 -10.31 -5.64 -9.27
C GLU A 99 -9.16 -6.48 -9.84
N LEU A 100 -7.97 -5.89 -10.04
CA LEU A 100 -6.80 -6.62 -10.51
C LEU A 100 -6.41 -7.74 -9.54
N ALA A 101 -6.35 -7.45 -8.23
CA ALA A 101 -6.03 -8.45 -7.22
C ALA A 101 -7.05 -9.61 -7.17
N ARG A 102 -8.31 -9.37 -7.54
CA ARG A 102 -9.36 -10.39 -7.60
C ARG A 102 -9.37 -11.17 -8.91
N ALA A 103 -9.14 -10.50 -10.03
CA ALA A 103 -9.13 -11.13 -11.35
C ALA A 103 -7.88 -11.97 -11.58
N GLN A 104 -6.76 -11.62 -10.93
CA GLN A 104 -5.45 -12.23 -11.12
C GLN A 104 -4.81 -12.62 -9.77
N PRO A 105 -5.44 -13.49 -8.96
CA PRO A 105 -5.01 -13.77 -7.58
C PRO A 105 -3.62 -14.42 -7.50
N ASP A 106 -3.19 -15.14 -8.53
CA ASP A 106 -1.89 -15.81 -8.58
C ASP A 106 -0.79 -14.95 -9.23
N SER A 107 -1.14 -13.82 -9.84
CA SER A 107 -0.21 -12.94 -10.57
C SER A 107 0.36 -11.84 -9.67
N VAL A 108 1.00 -12.24 -8.56
CA VAL A 108 1.54 -11.31 -7.55
C VAL A 108 2.47 -10.26 -8.16
N HIS A 109 3.32 -10.64 -9.12
CA HIS A 109 4.23 -9.71 -9.78
C HIS A 109 3.51 -8.63 -10.60
N THR A 110 2.40 -8.97 -11.27
CA THR A 110 1.58 -8.00 -12.02
C THR A 110 0.91 -7.04 -11.06
N LEU A 111 0.40 -7.54 -9.92
CA LEU A 111 -0.19 -6.69 -8.89
C LEU A 111 0.85 -5.76 -8.26
N GLU A 112 2.05 -6.25 -7.95
CA GLU A 112 3.15 -5.41 -7.46
C GLU A 112 3.53 -4.31 -8.46
N ALA A 113 3.60 -4.64 -9.76
CA ALA A 113 3.88 -3.67 -10.80
C ALA A 113 2.77 -2.61 -10.89
N ALA A 114 1.51 -3.01 -10.76
CA ALA A 114 0.37 -2.09 -10.70
C ALA A 114 0.46 -1.14 -9.51
N ILE A 115 0.74 -1.69 -8.31
CA ILE A 115 0.88 -0.93 -7.07
C ILE A 115 2.02 0.08 -7.20
N GLN A 116 3.18 -0.36 -7.70
CA GLN A 116 4.33 0.50 -7.94
C GLN A 116 4.00 1.62 -8.94
N THR A 117 3.25 1.32 -9.99
CA THR A 117 2.81 2.29 -11.00
C THR A 117 1.88 3.34 -10.39
N CYS A 118 0.89 2.93 -9.60
CA CYS A 118 -0.03 3.85 -8.93
C CYS A 118 0.68 4.73 -7.88
N PHE A 119 1.62 4.16 -7.10
CA PHE A 119 2.42 4.97 -6.19
C PHE A 119 3.31 5.97 -6.95
N ALA A 120 3.94 5.58 -8.05
CA ALA A 120 4.79 6.48 -8.85
C ALA A 120 3.98 7.63 -9.47
N ALA A 121 2.76 7.35 -9.95
CA ALA A 121 1.87 8.38 -10.48
C ALA A 121 1.62 9.52 -9.48
N ILE A 122 1.40 9.18 -8.21
CA ILE A 122 1.15 10.15 -7.13
C ILE A 122 2.46 10.75 -6.61
N TRP A 123 3.41 9.90 -6.19
CA TRP A 123 4.53 10.29 -5.34
C TRP A 123 5.80 10.68 -6.07
N HIS A 124 5.85 10.45 -7.39
CA HIS A 124 7.02 10.71 -8.20
C HIS A 124 6.72 11.62 -9.39
N HIS A 125 5.56 11.44 -10.04
CA HIS A 125 5.27 12.09 -11.31
C HIS A 125 4.24 13.23 -11.27
N ASP A 126 3.50 13.42 -10.17
CA ASP A 126 2.41 14.41 -10.09
C ASP A 126 1.37 14.25 -11.21
N TYR A 127 0.99 12.99 -11.51
CA TYR A 127 0.01 12.69 -12.55
C TYR A 127 -1.42 12.91 -12.04
N ALA A 128 -2.29 13.37 -12.96
CA ALA A 128 -3.74 13.32 -12.74
C ALA A 128 -4.17 11.87 -12.52
N CYS A 129 -5.12 11.65 -11.61
CA CYS A 129 -5.58 10.32 -11.18
C CYS A 129 -7.10 10.29 -10.94
N ALA A 130 -7.84 11.30 -11.42
CA ALA A 130 -9.21 11.56 -11.02
C ALA A 130 -10.23 10.85 -11.91
N THR A 131 -9.85 10.49 -13.13
CA THR A 131 -10.77 9.94 -14.14
C THR A 131 -10.31 8.58 -14.65
N ARG A 132 -11.22 7.87 -15.33
CA ARG A 132 -10.89 6.63 -16.05
C ARG A 132 -9.74 6.84 -17.04
N ASP A 133 -9.77 7.95 -17.77
CA ASP A 133 -8.80 8.26 -18.83
C ASP A 133 -7.43 8.60 -18.23
N ASP A 134 -7.40 9.26 -17.06
CA ASP A 134 -6.16 9.45 -16.31
C ASP A 134 -5.51 8.10 -15.96
N LEU A 135 -6.31 7.15 -15.47
CA LEU A 135 -5.82 5.81 -15.12
C LEU A 135 -5.37 5.02 -16.36
N ASP A 136 -6.11 5.09 -17.47
CA ASP A 136 -5.69 4.46 -18.73
C ASP A 136 -4.35 5.04 -19.21
N ALA A 137 -4.16 6.37 -19.13
CA ALA A 137 -2.91 7.02 -19.50
C ALA A 137 -1.75 6.64 -18.58
N ILE A 138 -1.98 6.48 -17.28
CA ILE A 138 -0.99 5.97 -16.33
C ILE A 138 -0.59 4.54 -16.69
N LEU A 139 -1.56 3.66 -16.93
CA LEU A 139 -1.32 2.24 -17.21
C LEU A 139 -0.71 2.01 -18.60
N ALA A 140 -1.03 2.86 -19.59
CA ALA A 140 -0.40 2.84 -20.90
C ALA A 140 1.11 3.11 -20.82
N LYS A 141 1.56 4.01 -19.93
CA LYS A 141 2.99 4.27 -19.68
C LYS A 141 3.72 3.05 -19.08
N ALA A 142 2.98 2.16 -18.42
CA ALA A 142 3.48 0.92 -17.86
C ALA A 142 3.22 -0.28 -18.78
N ASP A 143 3.04 -0.04 -20.09
CA ASP A 143 2.75 -1.07 -21.10
C ASP A 143 1.58 -1.98 -20.70
N TYR A 144 0.55 -1.38 -20.09
CA TYR A 144 -0.63 -2.09 -19.58
C TYR A 144 -0.28 -3.28 -18.67
N LEU A 145 0.84 -3.18 -17.94
CA LEU A 145 1.34 -4.20 -17.01
C LEU A 145 1.61 -5.56 -17.68
N GLY A 146 1.78 -5.60 -19.00
CA GLY A 146 1.90 -6.84 -19.78
C GLY A 146 0.60 -7.64 -19.91
N LEU A 147 -0.55 -7.11 -19.44
CA LEU A 147 -1.86 -7.74 -19.56
C LEU A 147 -2.54 -7.46 -20.91
N GLY A 148 -2.08 -6.43 -21.62
CA GLY A 148 -2.71 -5.92 -22.82
C GLY A 148 -3.81 -4.90 -22.54
N LYS A 149 -4.01 -4.00 -23.51
CA LYS A 149 -4.92 -2.84 -23.39
C LYS A 149 -6.36 -3.25 -23.08
N ASP A 150 -6.88 -4.27 -23.75
CA ASP A 150 -8.28 -4.67 -23.62
C ASP A 150 -8.59 -5.24 -22.23
N THR A 151 -7.69 -6.05 -21.66
CA THR A 151 -7.81 -6.57 -20.29
C THR A 151 -7.77 -5.43 -19.27
N VAL A 152 -6.85 -4.48 -19.43
CA VAL A 152 -6.80 -3.31 -18.54
C VAL A 152 -8.06 -2.45 -18.67
N ALA A 153 -8.57 -2.23 -19.89
CA ALA A 153 -9.80 -1.48 -20.11
C ALA A 153 -11.00 -2.12 -19.38
N GLN A 154 -11.13 -3.45 -19.44
CA GLN A 154 -12.17 -4.18 -18.70
C GLN A 154 -12.05 -4.01 -17.19
N LEU A 155 -10.82 -4.05 -16.65
CA LEU A 155 -10.58 -3.83 -15.22
C LEU A 155 -10.91 -2.40 -14.79
N LEU A 156 -10.59 -1.40 -15.62
CA LEU A 156 -10.95 0.00 -15.39
C LEU A 156 -12.46 0.19 -15.40
N ASP A 157 -13.17 -0.43 -16.36
CA ASP A 157 -14.62 -0.33 -16.45
C ASP A 157 -15.31 -1.03 -15.26
N ALA A 158 -14.76 -2.17 -14.81
CA ALA A 158 -15.19 -2.85 -13.59
C ALA A 158 -14.97 -1.96 -12.34
N ALA A 159 -13.82 -1.30 -12.24
CA ALA A 159 -13.50 -0.40 -11.13
C ALA A 159 -14.46 0.79 -10.97
N LEU A 160 -15.17 1.18 -12.04
CA LEU A 160 -16.18 2.24 -12.00
C LEU A 160 -17.58 1.76 -11.57
N GLN A 161 -17.78 0.45 -11.45
CA GLN A 161 -19.09 -0.11 -11.11
C GLN A 161 -19.47 0.18 -9.66
N LYS A 162 -20.77 0.42 -9.44
CA LYS A 162 -21.33 0.64 -8.10
C LYS A 162 -21.06 -0.54 -7.15
N GLU A 163 -21.07 -1.76 -7.69
CA GLU A 163 -20.82 -2.98 -6.92
C GLU A 163 -19.39 -3.03 -6.36
N THR A 164 -18.39 -2.65 -7.16
CA THR A 164 -16.99 -2.55 -6.70
C THR A 164 -16.85 -1.57 -5.55
N ARG A 165 -17.46 -0.38 -5.68
CA ARG A 165 -17.45 0.62 -4.62
C ARG A 165 -18.13 0.11 -3.35
N LYS A 166 -19.29 -0.54 -3.48
CA LYS A 166 -20.03 -1.13 -2.35
C LYS A 166 -19.18 -2.19 -1.66
N ARG A 167 -18.56 -3.10 -2.43
CA ARG A 167 -17.69 -4.14 -1.90
C ARG A 167 -16.50 -3.57 -1.15
N MET A 168 -15.77 -2.61 -1.72
CA MET A 168 -14.66 -1.94 -1.02
C MET A 168 -15.10 -1.27 0.28
N GLN A 169 -16.30 -0.69 0.30
CA GLN A 169 -16.87 -0.09 1.50
C GLN A 169 -17.22 -1.15 2.56
N ASP A 170 -17.84 -2.26 2.17
CA ASP A 170 -18.17 -3.36 3.07
C ASP A 170 -16.91 -4.06 3.62
N GLU A 171 -15.90 -4.29 2.77
CA GLU A 171 -14.59 -4.83 3.15
C GLU A 171 -13.89 -3.90 4.15
N ALA A 172 -13.89 -2.58 3.91
CA ALA A 172 -13.32 -1.61 4.85
C ALA A 172 -14.05 -1.61 6.20
N ARG A 173 -15.39 -1.75 6.23
CA ARG A 173 -16.15 -1.85 7.48
C ARG A 173 -15.70 -3.07 8.29
N VAL A 174 -15.64 -4.25 7.67
CA VAL A 174 -15.19 -5.49 8.31
C VAL A 174 -13.77 -5.34 8.87
N LEU A 175 -12.85 -4.75 8.11
CA LEU A 175 -11.49 -4.51 8.58
C LEU A 175 -11.41 -3.60 9.81
N VAL A 176 -12.32 -2.64 9.96
CA VAL A 176 -12.37 -1.82 11.18
C VAL A 176 -13.01 -2.62 12.33
N GLU A 177 -14.19 -3.18 12.11
CA GLU A 177 -15.03 -3.78 13.15
C GLU A 177 -14.44 -5.09 13.70
N GLU A 178 -13.86 -5.91 12.84
CA GLU A 178 -13.37 -7.26 13.20
C GLU A 178 -11.85 -7.31 13.34
N HIS A 179 -11.12 -6.48 12.59
CA HIS A 179 -9.65 -6.51 12.58
C HIS A 179 -9.00 -5.30 13.29
N GLY A 180 -9.79 -4.29 13.70
CA GLY A 180 -9.29 -3.14 14.45
C GLY A 180 -8.42 -2.17 13.65
N LEU A 181 -8.52 -2.17 12.30
CA LEU A 181 -7.80 -1.20 11.48
C LEU A 181 -8.32 0.22 11.73
N PHE A 182 -7.41 1.19 11.83
CA PHE A 182 -7.74 2.60 12.03
C PHE A 182 -6.96 3.54 11.11
N GLY A 183 -6.06 3.01 10.26
CA GLY A 183 -5.24 3.79 9.36
C GLY A 183 -4.44 2.92 8.40
N MET A 184 -3.53 3.52 7.65
CA MET A 184 -2.67 2.81 6.69
C MET A 184 -1.21 3.30 6.74
N PRO A 185 -0.22 2.41 6.53
CA PRO A 185 -0.40 0.99 6.27
C PRO A 185 -0.72 0.20 7.54
N SER A 186 -1.37 -0.93 7.35
CA SER A 186 -1.54 -1.95 8.38
C SER A 186 -1.13 -3.30 7.82
N PHE A 187 -0.56 -4.17 8.65
CA PHE A 187 -0.21 -5.53 8.24
C PHE A 187 -0.57 -6.54 9.31
N GLU A 188 -1.37 -7.53 8.92
CA GLU A 188 -1.59 -8.73 9.72
C GLU A 188 -0.54 -9.76 9.35
N VAL A 189 0.21 -10.21 10.34
CA VAL A 189 1.31 -11.16 10.15
C VAL A 189 1.03 -12.43 10.93
N VAL A 190 1.15 -13.57 10.27
CA VAL A 190 1.14 -14.90 10.88
C VAL A 190 2.56 -15.46 10.86
N ARG A 191 3.13 -15.72 12.04
CA ARG A 191 4.48 -16.26 12.19
C ARG A 191 4.47 -17.76 11.89
N ALA A 192 5.44 -18.19 11.10
CA ALA A 192 5.50 -19.57 10.60
C ALA A 192 5.87 -20.59 11.68
N SER A 193 6.60 -20.18 12.73
CA SER A 193 7.14 -21.09 13.75
C SER A 193 6.05 -21.68 14.65
N ASP A 194 5.01 -20.92 14.96
CA ASP A 194 3.96 -21.28 15.92
C ASP A 194 2.54 -20.89 15.50
N GLY A 195 2.39 -20.17 14.40
CA GLY A 195 1.09 -19.69 13.93
C GLY A 195 0.55 -18.49 14.71
N GLU A 196 1.35 -17.85 15.57
CA GLU A 196 0.93 -16.63 16.25
C GLU A 196 0.60 -15.54 15.21
N GLN A 197 -0.49 -14.81 15.44
CA GLN A 197 -0.93 -13.72 14.57
C GLN A 197 -0.89 -12.40 15.32
N THR A 198 -0.35 -11.35 14.69
CA THR A 198 -0.34 -9.99 15.22
C THR A 198 -0.64 -8.96 14.13
N LEU A 199 -1.38 -7.91 14.49
CA LEU A 199 -1.60 -6.72 13.68
C LEU A 199 -0.55 -5.66 14.00
N TRP A 200 -0.01 -5.04 12.96
CA TRP A 200 0.92 -3.93 13.05
C TRP A 200 0.39 -2.72 12.26
N PHE A 201 0.74 -1.52 12.70
CA PHE A 201 0.37 -0.27 12.07
C PHE A 201 1.59 0.63 11.88
N GLY A 202 1.67 1.27 10.71
CA GLY A 202 2.72 2.24 10.37
C GLY A 202 3.92 1.62 9.66
N SER A 203 4.73 2.47 9.02
CA SER A 203 5.94 2.07 8.30
C SER A 203 7.20 2.02 9.18
N ASP A 204 7.03 2.13 10.49
CA ASP A 204 8.05 2.31 11.53
C ASP A 204 8.04 1.15 12.55
N ARG A 205 7.49 0.00 12.16
CA ARG A 205 7.44 -1.22 12.99
C ARG A 205 8.29 -2.37 12.45
N PHE A 206 9.04 -2.18 11.37
CA PHE A 206 9.79 -3.27 10.73
C PHE A 206 10.88 -3.89 11.59
N GLU A 207 11.57 -3.12 12.42
CA GLU A 207 12.53 -3.65 13.39
C GLU A 207 11.86 -4.50 14.48
N GLN A 208 10.69 -4.04 14.97
CA GLN A 208 9.89 -4.80 15.93
C GLN A 208 9.31 -6.07 15.31
N LEU A 209 8.84 -5.98 14.06
CA LEU A 209 8.37 -7.13 13.29
C LEU A 209 9.49 -8.16 13.10
N ALA A 210 10.71 -7.72 12.77
CA ALA A 210 11.85 -8.61 12.64
C ALA A 210 12.17 -9.32 13.96
N ALA A 211 12.16 -8.59 15.08
CA ALA A 211 12.36 -9.15 16.41
C ALA A 211 11.26 -10.17 16.77
N TRP A 212 9.99 -9.85 16.48
CA TRP A 212 8.86 -10.78 16.71
C TRP A 212 8.91 -12.01 15.79
N LEU A 213 9.45 -11.88 14.58
CA LEU A 213 9.65 -13.01 13.67
C LEU A 213 10.93 -13.82 13.96
N ASP A 214 11.74 -13.44 14.96
CA ASP A 214 13.06 -14.02 15.26
C ASP A 214 14.03 -14.02 14.06
N VAL A 215 14.02 -12.94 13.27
CA VAL A 215 14.86 -12.77 12.08
C VAL A 215 15.66 -11.45 12.14
N PRO A 216 16.82 -11.35 11.46
CA PRO A 216 17.61 -10.13 11.49
C PRO A 216 16.93 -8.96 10.78
N TYR A 217 16.98 -7.78 11.41
CA TYR A 217 16.73 -6.50 10.75
C TYR A 217 18.06 -5.90 10.28
N LYS A 218 18.16 -5.58 8.99
CA LYS A 218 19.37 -5.04 8.33
C LYS A 218 19.18 -3.59 7.89
N GLY A 219 18.32 -2.84 8.58
CA GLY A 219 17.97 -1.47 8.20
C GLY A 219 17.09 -1.39 6.93
N PRO A 220 16.87 -0.18 6.38
CA PRO A 220 15.88 0.01 5.32
C PRO A 220 16.28 -0.57 3.95
N PHE A 221 17.56 -0.84 3.71
CA PHE A 221 18.09 -1.29 2.40
C PHE A 221 18.44 -2.76 2.33
N THR A 222 18.44 -3.49 3.45
CA THR A 222 18.69 -4.94 3.57
C THR A 222 20.08 -5.45 3.20
N ASP A 223 20.88 -4.65 2.52
CA ASP A 223 22.24 -4.94 2.06
C ASP A 223 23.33 -4.55 3.08
N GLY A 224 22.94 -4.04 4.25
CA GLY A 224 23.86 -3.56 5.28
C GLY A 224 24.33 -2.12 5.08
N SER A 225 23.86 -1.42 4.05
CA SER A 225 24.13 0.00 3.89
C SER A 225 23.48 0.84 5.00
N VAL A 226 24.21 1.86 5.44
CA VAL A 226 23.73 2.80 6.46
C VAL A 226 22.88 3.86 5.79
N ALA A 227 21.63 4.01 6.26
CA ALA A 227 20.75 5.06 5.79
C ALA A 227 21.26 6.47 6.14
N LYS A 228 21.01 7.42 5.24
CA LYS A 228 21.38 8.82 5.40
C LYS A 228 20.15 9.67 5.71
N LEU A 229 20.31 10.71 6.53
CA LEU A 229 19.30 11.71 6.88
C LEU A 229 19.81 13.13 6.56
#